data_AF-A0A519VXB6-F1
#
_entry.id   AF-A0A519VXB6-F1
#
_cell.length_a   1.000
_cell.length_b   1.000
_cell.length_c   1.000
_cell.angle_alpha   90.00
_cell.angle_beta   90.00
_cell.angle_gamma   90.00
#
_symmetry.space_group_name_H-M   'P 1'
#
loop_
_entity.id
_entity.type
_entity.pdbx_description
1 polymer ?
#
loop_
_entity_poly.entity_id
_entity_poly.type
_entity_poly.pdbx_seq_one_letter_code
_entity_poly.pdbx_strand_id
1 'polypeptide(L)'
;MMKIVEISLENEMDLILAHKRSRKVAEKLGLTIATQTTFVTAVSEIVRMVIEYTDKGNLEIGLEQNNLRYSLKALISYDSDIKLNSKDDGFYYAQKLVPEFSITEKGGKNHIEIKIG
;
A
#
# COMPACT_ATOMS: atom_id res chain seq x y z
N MET A 1 -12.08 0.49 7.25
CA MET A 1 -11.79 -0.22 5.99
C MET A 1 -12.35 -1.62 6.07
N MET A 2 -13.00 -2.10 4.99
CA MET A 2 -13.35 -3.50 4.80
C MET A 2 -12.16 -4.21 4.14
N LYS A 3 -11.46 -5.07 4.90
CA LYS A 3 -10.28 -5.80 4.44
C LYS A 3 -10.66 -6.95 3.51
N ILE A 4 -9.91 -7.09 2.42
CA ILE A 4 -10.07 -8.15 1.40
C ILE A 4 -8.83 -9.04 1.36
N VAL A 5 -7.64 -8.45 1.50
CA VAL A 5 -6.36 -9.15 1.46
C VAL A 5 -5.50 -8.67 2.63
N GLU A 6 -4.73 -9.59 3.20
CA GLU A 6 -3.67 -9.32 4.17
C GLU A 6 -2.44 -10.14 3.79
N ILE A 7 -1.26 -9.51 3.83
CA ILE A 7 0.03 -10.10 3.43
C ILE A 7 1.11 -9.60 4.40
N SER A 8 1.83 -10.51 5.03
CA SER A 8 3.06 -10.23 5.77
C SER A 8 4.13 -9.71 4.81
N LEU A 9 4.93 -8.73 5.22
CA LEU A 9 6.00 -8.17 4.40
C LEU A 9 7.35 -8.60 4.98
N GLU A 10 7.73 -9.85 4.72
CA GLU A 10 8.93 -10.47 5.28
C GLU A 10 10.03 -10.61 4.23
N ASN A 11 9.67 -10.83 2.97
CA ASN A 11 10.63 -11.12 1.90
C ASN A 11 10.13 -10.79 0.48
N GLU A 12 10.99 -10.95 -0.53
CA GLU A 12 10.67 -10.64 -1.93
C GLU A 12 9.47 -11.43 -2.50
N MET A 13 9.18 -12.65 -2.01
CA MET A 13 8.01 -13.40 -2.47
C MET A 13 6.71 -12.69 -2.06
N ASP A 14 6.71 -12.01 -0.91
CA ASP A 14 5.57 -11.23 -0.44
C ASP A 14 5.33 -10.01 -1.32
N LEU A 15 6.39 -9.39 -1.86
CA LEU A 15 6.26 -8.33 -2.87
C LEU A 15 5.56 -8.84 -4.14
N ILE A 16 5.93 -10.02 -4.63
CA ILE A 16 5.26 -10.64 -5.79
C ILE A 16 3.79 -10.93 -5.48
N LEU A 17 3.49 -11.39 -4.27
CA LEU A 17 2.12 -11.64 -3.82
C LEU A 17 1.32 -10.33 -3.72
N ALA A 18 1.90 -9.28 -3.11
CA ALA A 18 1.31 -7.96 -2.97
C ALA A 18 0.94 -7.35 -4.32
N HIS A 19 1.85 -7.42 -5.30
CA HIS A 19 1.60 -6.98 -6.66
C HIS A 19 0.40 -7.70 -7.29
N LYS A 20 0.42 -9.05 -7.26
CA LYS A 20 -0.63 -9.89 -7.86
C LYS A 20 -2.00 -9.64 -7.21
N ARG A 21 -2.04 -9.53 -5.88
CA ARG A 21 -3.28 -9.33 -5.12
C ARG A 21 -3.83 -7.92 -5.30
N SER A 22 -2.98 -6.89 -5.26
CA SER A 22 -3.38 -5.50 -5.54
C SER A 22 -4.02 -5.38 -6.92
N ARG A 23 -3.38 -5.98 -7.94
CA ARG A 23 -3.92 -6.00 -9.30
C ARG A 23 -5.26 -6.71 -9.34
N LYS A 24 -5.37 -7.88 -8.70
CA LYS A 24 -6.60 -8.67 -8.74
C LYS A 24 -7.78 -7.99 -8.07
N VAL A 25 -7.56 -7.30 -6.95
CA VAL A 25 -8.60 -6.50 -6.28
C VAL A 25 -9.03 -5.34 -7.18
N ALA A 26 -8.08 -4.57 -7.72
CA ALA A 26 -8.36 -3.44 -8.61
C ALA A 26 -9.12 -3.88 -9.89
N GLU A 27 -8.76 -5.02 -10.47
CA GLU A 27 -9.47 -5.66 -11.59
C GLU A 27 -10.91 -6.02 -11.23
N LYS A 28 -11.12 -6.65 -10.06
CA LYS A 28 -12.46 -7.05 -9.58
C LYS A 28 -13.38 -5.87 -9.28
N LEU A 29 -12.81 -4.71 -8.97
CA LEU A 29 -13.52 -3.45 -8.79
C LEU A 29 -13.83 -2.73 -10.11
N GLY A 30 -13.41 -3.28 -11.25
CA GLY A 30 -13.67 -2.70 -12.57
C GLY A 30 -12.89 -1.41 -12.84
N LEU A 31 -11.79 -1.17 -12.12
CA LEU A 31 -10.94 0.00 -12.36
C LEU A 31 -10.29 -0.07 -13.74
N THR A 32 -10.03 1.08 -14.35
CA THR A 32 -9.34 1.13 -15.65
C THR A 32 -7.94 0.54 -15.56
N ILE A 33 -7.39 0.03 -16.67
CA ILE A 33 -6.02 -0.50 -16.70
C ILE A 33 -4.99 0.53 -16.23
N ALA A 34 -5.19 1.81 -16.57
CA ALA A 34 -4.35 2.89 -16.09
C ALA A 34 -4.43 3.00 -14.55
N THR A 35 -5.63 3.09 -13.99
CA THR A 35 -5.86 3.15 -12.53
C THR A 35 -5.29 1.94 -11.79
N GLN A 36 -5.49 0.72 -12.33
CA GLN A 36 -4.91 -0.50 -11.79
C GLN A 36 -3.38 -0.41 -11.77
N THR A 37 -2.77 0.00 -12.88
CA THR A 37 -1.32 0.11 -13.01
C THR A 37 -0.77 1.11 -12.00
N THR A 38 -1.36 2.31 -11.92
CA THR A 38 -0.98 3.35 -10.96
C THR A 38 -1.03 2.85 -9.51
N PHE A 39 -2.15 2.24 -9.10
CA PHE A 39 -2.32 1.74 -7.74
C PHE A 39 -1.32 0.61 -7.41
N VAL A 40 -1.21 -0.37 -8.30
CA VAL A 40 -0.33 -1.52 -8.11
C VAL A 40 1.13 -1.10 -8.04
N THR A 41 1.55 -0.17 -8.89
CA THR A 41 2.91 0.38 -8.85
C THR A 41 3.16 1.08 -7.52
N ALA A 42 2.30 2.01 -7.10
CA ALA A 42 2.49 2.73 -5.83
C ALA A 42 2.56 1.78 -4.63
N VAL A 43 1.68 0.76 -4.56
CA VAL A 43 1.74 -0.27 -3.51
C VAL A 43 3.04 -1.07 -3.58
N SER A 44 3.48 -1.46 -4.78
CA SER A 44 4.70 -2.27 -4.95
C SER A 44 5.96 -1.52 -4.51
N GLU A 45 6.04 -0.22 -4.78
CA GLU A 45 7.17 0.63 -4.34
C GLU A 45 7.23 0.74 -2.82
N ILE A 46 6.10 0.97 -2.15
CA ILE A 46 6.05 1.05 -0.68
C ILE A 46 6.34 -0.31 -0.05
N VAL A 47 5.79 -1.40 -0.60
CA VAL A 47 6.06 -2.74 -0.10
C VAL A 47 7.54 -3.11 -0.23
N ARG A 48 8.15 -2.80 -1.39
CA ARG A 48 9.58 -3.04 -1.61
C ARG A 48 10.41 -2.29 -0.58
N MET A 49 10.17 -0.98 -0.43
CA MET A 49 10.84 -0.17 0.57
C MET A 49 10.68 -0.78 1.97
N VAL A 50 9.47 -1.17 2.39
CA VAL A 50 9.31 -1.77 3.73
C VAL A 50 10.14 -3.05 3.89
N ILE A 51 10.13 -3.95 2.91
CA ILE A 51 10.90 -5.21 2.95
C ILE A 51 12.42 -4.96 2.96
N GLU A 52 12.90 -3.89 2.32
CA GLU A 52 14.32 -3.52 2.33
C GLU A 52 14.81 -3.05 3.72
N TYR A 53 13.90 -2.45 4.52
CA TYR A 53 14.24 -1.90 5.83
C TYR A 53 13.83 -2.81 7.00
N THR A 54 12.84 -3.69 6.82
CA THR A 54 12.35 -4.59 7.86
C THR A 54 11.61 -5.80 7.31
N ASP A 55 11.69 -6.91 8.02
CA ASP A 55 10.92 -8.13 7.82
C ASP A 55 9.62 -8.17 8.66
N LYS A 56 9.27 -7.08 9.35
CA LYS A 56 8.10 -7.01 10.25
C LYS A 56 7.05 -6.02 9.75
N GLY A 57 6.77 -6.03 8.45
CA GLY A 57 5.69 -5.25 7.85
C GLY A 57 4.41 -6.06 7.64
N ASN A 58 3.30 -5.35 7.41
CA ASN A 58 2.03 -5.92 6.99
C ASN A 58 1.39 -5.03 5.93
N LEU A 59 0.80 -5.65 4.91
CA LEU A 59 -0.02 -4.99 3.90
C LEU A 59 -1.45 -5.49 4.02
N GLU A 60 -2.38 -4.57 4.20
CA GLU A 60 -3.80 -4.81 4.04
C GLU A 60 -4.33 -4.09 2.80
N ILE A 61 -5.14 -4.77 1.98
CA ILE A 61 -5.84 -4.18 0.85
C ILE A 61 -7.33 -4.35 1.05
N GLY A 62 -8.10 -3.30 0.82
CA GLY A 62 -9.52 -3.31 1.05
C GLY A 62 -10.24 -2.11 0.48
N LEU A 63 -11.50 -1.98 0.87
CA LEU A 63 -12.32 -0.83 0.52
C LEU A 63 -12.49 0.09 1.74
N GLU A 64 -12.34 1.38 1.52
CA GLU A 64 -12.73 2.41 2.47
C GLU A 64 -14.01 3.08 1.97
N GLN A 65 -15.03 3.08 2.82
CA GLN A 65 -16.28 3.79 2.53
C GLN A 65 -16.19 5.17 3.16
N ASN A 66 -16.36 6.21 2.33
CA ASN A 66 -16.54 7.58 2.78
C ASN A 66 -17.90 8.09 2.27
N ASN A 67 -18.87 8.15 3.18
CA ASN A 67 -20.28 8.40 2.87
C ASN A 67 -20.82 7.39 1.85
N LEU A 68 -21.15 7.86 0.64
CA LEU A 68 -21.70 7.07 -0.47
C LEU A 68 -20.62 6.59 -1.46
N ARG A 69 -19.35 6.98 -1.26
CA ARG A 69 -18.25 6.62 -2.16
C ARG A 69 -17.37 5.56 -1.54
N TYR A 70 -16.86 4.66 -2.38
CA TYR A 70 -15.91 3.63 -1.99
C TYR A 70 -14.59 3.89 -2.71
N SER A 71 -13.51 3.95 -1.96
CA SER A 71 -12.15 3.98 -2.49
C SER A 71 -11.46 2.65 -2.24
N LEU A 72 -10.62 2.24 -3.18
CA LEU A 72 -9.66 1.17 -2.98
C LEU A 72 -8.52 1.70 -2.12
N LYS A 73 -8.25 1.02 -1.00
CA LYS A 73 -7.24 1.39 -0.02
C LYS A 73 -6.22 0.28 0.14
N ALA A 74 -4.94 0.65 0.16
CA ALA A 74 -3.87 -0.15 0.75
C ALA A 74 -3.39 0.53 2.04
N LEU A 75 -3.23 -0.27 3.10
CA LEU A 75 -2.67 0.14 4.37
C LEU A 75 -1.42 -0.70 4.64
N ILE A 76 -0.27 -0.05 4.66
CA ILE A 76 1.01 -0.69 4.97
C ILE A 76 1.41 -0.26 6.37
N SER A 77 1.70 -1.22 7.25
CA SER A 77 2.13 -0.94 8.62
C SER A 77 3.44 -1.64 8.96
N TYR A 78 4.31 -0.97 9.70
CA TYR A 78 5.60 -1.48 10.16
C TYR A 78 6.00 -0.76 11.47
N ASP A 79 7.04 -1.25 12.14
CA ASP A 79 7.48 -0.70 13.43
C ASP A 79 7.90 0.78 13.34
N SER A 80 7.56 1.59 14.34
CA SER A 80 7.95 3.01 14.41
C SER A 80 9.45 3.23 14.56
N ASP A 81 10.17 2.25 15.11
CA ASP A 81 11.63 2.31 15.30
C ASP A 81 12.38 2.33 13.95
N ILE A 82 11.73 1.86 12.89
CA ILE A 82 12.25 1.92 11.53
C ILE A 82 12.03 3.32 10.96
N LYS A 83 13.11 4.10 10.90
CA LYS A 83 13.12 5.40 10.22
C LYS A 83 13.29 5.21 8.72
N LEU A 84 12.16 5.15 8.01
CA LEU A 84 12.19 5.28 6.56
C LEU A 84 12.67 6.68 6.21
N ASN A 85 13.74 6.77 5.43
CA ASN A 85 14.25 8.05 4.99
C ASN A 85 13.35 8.53 3.85
N SER A 86 12.64 9.64 4.03
CA SER A 86 11.80 10.25 2.98
C SER A 86 12.57 10.74 1.74
N LYS A 87 13.89 10.47 1.67
CA LYS A 87 14.72 10.58 0.46
C LYS A 87 14.75 9.30 -0.38
N ASP A 88 14.04 8.26 0.03
CA ASP A 88 13.89 7.06 -0.76
C ASP A 88 13.05 7.37 -2.02
N ASP A 89 13.66 7.19 -3.19
CA ASP A 89 13.06 7.55 -4.47
C ASP A 89 11.72 6.82 -4.67
N GLY A 90 11.60 5.60 -4.14
CA GLY A 90 10.37 4.79 -4.22
C GLY A 90 9.20 5.40 -3.46
N PHE A 91 9.43 5.95 -2.26
CA PHE A 91 8.37 6.62 -1.48
C PHE A 91 7.84 7.86 -2.20
N TYR A 92 8.76 8.72 -2.64
CA TYR A 92 8.39 9.97 -3.31
C TYR A 92 7.70 9.70 -4.65
N TYR A 93 8.14 8.67 -5.37
CA TYR A 93 7.50 8.23 -6.60
C TYR A 93 6.08 7.70 -6.35
N ALA A 94 5.90 6.81 -5.36
CA ALA A 94 4.58 6.29 -5.00
C ALA A 94 3.59 7.40 -4.60
N GLN A 95 4.06 8.37 -3.79
CA GLN A 95 3.25 9.52 -3.39
C GLN A 95 2.76 10.35 -4.59
N LYS A 96 3.55 10.47 -5.65
CA LYS A 96 3.17 11.21 -6.86
C LYS A 96 2.20 10.47 -7.77
N LEU A 97 2.18 9.14 -7.70
CA LEU A 97 1.35 8.31 -8.58
C LEU A 97 -0.14 8.37 -8.20
N VAL A 98 -0.43 8.45 -6.91
CA VAL A 98 -1.80 8.28 -6.38
C VAL A 98 -2.39 9.60 -5.89
N PRO A 99 -3.72 9.77 -5.97
CA PRO A 99 -4.37 11.01 -5.56
C PRO A 99 -4.37 11.21 -4.04
N GLU A 100 -4.43 10.11 -3.28
CA GLU A 100 -4.47 10.14 -1.82
C GLU A 100 -3.36 9.24 -1.26
N PHE A 101 -2.43 9.87 -0.56
CA PHE A 101 -1.30 9.23 0.10
C PHE A 101 -1.07 9.88 1.45
N SER A 102 -0.96 9.11 2.53
CA SER A 102 -0.65 9.64 3.85
C SER A 102 0.26 8.71 4.65
N ILE A 103 0.99 9.29 5.60
CA ILE A 103 1.76 8.56 6.58
C ILE A 103 1.36 9.04 7.97
N THR A 104 1.12 8.10 8.89
CA THR A 104 0.81 8.40 10.28
C THR A 104 1.53 7.42 11.19
N GLU A 105 1.95 7.90 12.36
CA GLU A 105 2.48 7.03 13.41
C GLU A 105 1.38 6.85 14.46
N LYS A 106 1.06 5.60 14.80
CA LYS A 106 0.04 5.26 15.79
C LYS A 106 0.37 3.95 16.49
N GLY A 107 0.44 4.00 17.83
CA GLY A 107 0.61 2.81 18.66
C GLY A 107 1.93 2.07 18.43
N GLY A 108 3.04 2.80 18.25
CA GLY A 108 4.36 2.21 18.01
C GLY A 108 4.53 1.61 16.60
N LYS A 109 3.67 2.00 15.66
CA LYS A 109 3.76 1.59 14.26
C LYS A 109 3.56 2.78 13.33
N ASN A 110 4.36 2.81 12.28
CA ASN A 110 4.11 3.64 11.12
C ASN A 110 3.02 2.99 10.26
N HIS A 111 2.18 3.82 9.66
CA HIS A 111 1.09 3.44 8.77
C HIS A 111 1.15 4.31 7.53
N ILE A 112 1.33 3.71 6.37
CA ILE A 112 1.25 4.35 5.07
C ILE A 112 -0.08 3.96 4.43
N GLU A 113 -0.87 4.95 4.05
CA GLU A 113 -2.14 4.76 3.36
C GLU A 113 -2.03 5.22 1.91
N ILE A 114 -2.50 4.37 1.00
CA ILE A 114 -2.62 4.67 -0.42
C ILE A 114 -4.08 4.47 -0.81
N LYS A 115 -4.71 5.47 -1.41
CA LYS A 115 -6.11 5.42 -1.81
C LYS A 115 -6.33 5.88 -3.25
N ILE A 116 -7.27 5.23 -3.94
CA ILE A 116 -7.74 5.61 -5.27
C ILE A 116 -9.23 5.26 -5.43
N GLY A 117 -9.96 6.07 -6.20
CA GLY A 117 -11.40 5.90 -6.42
C GLY A 117 -12.21 6.90 -5.61
#